data_AF-A0A179IBZ1-F1
#
_entry.id   AF-A0A179IBZ1-F1
#
_cell.length_a   1.000
_cell.length_b   1.000
_cell.length_c   1.000
_cell.angle_alpha   90.00
_cell.angle_beta   90.00
_cell.angle_gamma   90.00
#
_symmetry.space_group_name_H-M   'P 1'
#
loop_
_entity.id
_entity.type
_entity.pdbx_description
1 polymer ?
#
loop_
_entity_poly.entity_id
_entity_poly.type
_entity_poly.pdbx_seq_one_letter_code
_entity_poly.pdbx_strand_id
1 'polypeptide(L)'
;MVSLTTLLTAVVAAASANALGINCRGSGLCVGNKGLLGQAQGQLRGMDQNKKLLDGQHAVCVKSSVSIGDPSLCVFYQNTGREWTIGQTVHFVQNILDHGCAACGSVPVDPGNNVK
;
A
#
# COMPACT_ATOMS: atom_id res chain seq x y z
N MET A 1 -40.04 -44.63 -24.82
CA MET A 1 -39.72 -43.51 -25.73
C MET A 1 -39.44 -42.27 -24.89
N VAL A 2 -38.24 -41.71 -25.11
CA VAL A 2 -37.69 -40.38 -24.79
C VAL A 2 -37.61 -39.93 -23.31
N SER A 3 -36.35 -39.90 -22.85
CA SER A 3 -35.86 -39.38 -21.57
C SER A 3 -36.21 -37.92 -21.30
N LEU A 4 -36.45 -37.63 -20.02
CA LEU A 4 -36.61 -36.30 -19.45
C LEU A 4 -35.21 -35.64 -19.30
N THR A 5 -34.83 -34.80 -20.26
CA THR A 5 -33.54 -34.11 -20.27
C THR A 5 -33.59 -32.90 -19.32
N THR A 6 -33.05 -33.05 -18.12
CA THR A 6 -32.90 -31.96 -17.14
C THR A 6 -31.79 -31.02 -17.60
N LEU A 7 -32.14 -29.82 -18.08
CA LEU A 7 -31.16 -28.76 -18.36
C LEU A 7 -30.69 -28.12 -17.04
N LEU A 8 -29.48 -28.46 -16.61
CA LEU A 8 -28.76 -27.75 -15.54
C LEU A 8 -28.02 -26.56 -16.15
N THR A 9 -28.59 -25.35 -16.02
CA THR A 9 -27.85 -24.10 -16.28
C THR A 9 -26.96 -23.78 -15.08
N ALA A 10 -25.65 -24.04 -15.20
CA ALA A 10 -24.66 -23.61 -14.23
C ALA A 10 -24.38 -22.10 -14.41
N VAL A 11 -24.81 -21.29 -13.45
CA VAL A 11 -24.44 -19.86 -13.37
C VAL A 11 -23.06 -19.79 -12.72
N VAL A 12 -22.01 -19.54 -13.50
CA VAL A 12 -20.68 -19.30 -12.97
C VAL A 12 -20.66 -17.88 -12.40
N ALA A 13 -20.68 -17.77 -11.07
CA ALA A 13 -20.40 -16.50 -10.40
C ALA A 13 -18.91 -16.19 -10.54
N ALA A 14 -18.56 -15.31 -11.49
CA ALA A 14 -17.21 -14.77 -11.59
C ALA A 14 -16.94 -13.89 -10.36
N ALA A 15 -16.08 -14.36 -9.45
CA ALA A 15 -15.59 -13.54 -8.36
C ALA A 15 -14.70 -12.42 -8.94
N SER A 16 -15.20 -11.19 -8.96
CA SER A 16 -14.41 -10.02 -9.31
C SER A 16 -13.41 -9.74 -8.20
N ALA A 17 -12.12 -10.00 -8.45
CA ALA A 17 -11.06 -9.49 -7.59
C ALA A 17 -11.04 -7.96 -7.73
N ASN A 18 -11.44 -7.23 -6.68
CA ASN A 18 -11.35 -5.78 -6.68
C ASN A 18 -9.87 -5.38 -6.75
N ALA A 19 -9.42 -4.91 -7.92
CA ALA A 19 -8.10 -4.31 -8.10
C ALA A 19 -8.09 -2.90 -7.49
N LEU A 20 -7.81 -2.81 -6.19
CA LEU A 20 -7.74 -1.56 -5.41
C LEU A 20 -6.69 -0.56 -5.94
N GLY A 21 -5.59 -1.03 -6.52
CA GLY A 21 -4.50 -0.22 -7.07
C GLY A 21 -3.84 0.68 -6.03
N ILE A 22 -3.20 1.75 -6.51
CA ILE A 22 -2.72 2.83 -5.65
C ILE A 22 -3.91 3.54 -4.97
N ASN A 23 -3.78 3.85 -3.68
CA ASN A 23 -4.87 4.47 -2.93
C ASN A 23 -4.38 5.18 -1.65
N CYS A 24 -5.25 5.98 -1.04
CA CYS A 24 -4.99 6.70 0.21
C CYS A 24 -5.68 6.09 1.44
N ARG A 25 -5.97 4.79 1.44
CA ARG A 25 -6.59 4.12 2.59
C ARG A 25 -5.58 3.96 3.72
N GLY A 26 -6.07 4.02 4.94
CA GLY A 26 -5.26 3.88 6.16
C GLY A 26 -6.14 3.95 7.40
N SER A 27 -5.50 4.06 8.56
CA SER A 27 -6.19 4.28 9.83
C SER A 27 -7.00 5.58 9.82
N GLY A 28 -8.09 5.63 10.60
CA GLY A 28 -8.81 6.89 10.85
C GLY A 28 -7.91 7.99 11.44
N LEU A 29 -6.81 7.60 12.11
CA LEU A 29 -5.79 8.51 12.63
C LEU A 29 -4.98 9.22 11.52
N CYS A 30 -5.08 8.77 10.26
CA CYS A 30 -4.47 9.46 9.14
C CYS A 30 -5.18 10.79 8.83
N VAL A 31 -6.44 10.95 9.24
CA VAL A 31 -7.21 12.18 9.09
C VAL A 31 -6.64 13.24 10.04
N GLY A 32 -6.11 14.33 9.48
CA GLY A 32 -5.50 15.43 10.24
C GLY A 32 -3.97 15.43 10.26
N ASN A 33 -3.33 14.34 9.84
CA ASN A 33 -1.86 14.19 9.78
C ASN A 33 -1.28 14.59 8.41
N LYS A 34 -1.75 15.71 7.85
CA LYS A 34 -1.31 16.17 6.52
C LYS A 34 0.20 16.47 6.53
N GLY A 35 0.92 15.97 5.53
CA GLY A 35 2.33 16.25 5.32
C GLY A 35 3.29 15.21 5.92
N LEU A 36 2.81 14.30 6.78
CA LEU A 36 3.67 13.26 7.37
C LEU A 36 4.29 12.35 6.31
N LEU A 37 3.56 12.04 5.24
CA LEU A 37 4.10 11.22 4.15
C LEU A 37 5.23 11.94 3.41
N GLY A 38 5.10 13.25 3.21
CA GLY A 38 6.16 14.09 2.65
C GLY A 38 7.39 14.15 3.56
N GLN A 39 7.19 14.25 4.88
CA GLN A 39 8.28 14.18 5.86
C GLN A 39 8.99 12.81 5.83
N ALA A 40 8.23 11.72 5.77
CA ALA A 40 8.78 10.37 5.64
C ALA A 40 9.62 10.24 4.37
N GLN A 41 9.14 10.80 3.25
CA GLN A 41 9.91 10.81 2.01
C GLN A 41 11.19 11.63 2.11
N GLY A 42 11.16 12.78 2.78
CA GLY A 42 12.37 13.56 3.07
C GLY A 42 13.42 12.76 3.85
N GLN A 43 12.99 12.03 4.88
CA GLN A 43 13.88 11.16 5.66
C GLN A 43 14.47 10.02 4.82
N LEU A 44 13.65 9.36 3.98
CA LEU A 44 14.11 8.30 3.08
C LEU A 44 15.18 8.77 2.09
N ARG A 45 15.04 10.00 1.56
CA ARG A 45 16.02 10.60 0.63
C ARG A 45 17.39 10.86 1.29
N GLY A 46 17.43 10.99 2.61
CA GLY A 46 18.68 11.18 3.37
C GLY A 46 19.37 9.89 3.80
N MET A 47 18.78 8.71 3.55
CA MET A 47 19.35 7.41 3.94
C MET A 47 20.31 6.85 2.87
N ASP A 48 21.03 5.78 3.21
CA ASP A 48 21.75 4.98 2.21
C ASP A 48 20.76 4.35 1.22
N GLN A 49 20.84 4.78 -0.04
CA GLN A 49 19.91 4.39 -1.09
C GLN A 49 20.04 2.92 -1.51
N ASN A 50 21.16 2.26 -1.19
CA ASN A 50 21.39 0.85 -1.53
C ASN A 50 20.93 -0.12 -0.44
N LYS A 51 20.67 0.38 0.77
CA LYS A 51 20.15 -0.43 1.89
C LYS A 51 18.88 -1.16 1.45
N LYS A 52 18.80 -2.44 1.79
CA LYS A 52 17.65 -3.31 1.51
C LYS A 52 16.63 -3.27 2.65
N LEU A 53 15.36 -3.35 2.28
CA LEU A 53 14.21 -3.44 3.17
C LEU A 53 13.42 -4.70 2.83
N LEU A 54 13.09 -5.47 3.86
CA LEU A 54 12.25 -6.66 3.78
C LEU A 54 10.78 -6.32 4.11
N ASP A 55 9.88 -7.23 3.77
CA ASP A 55 8.49 -7.17 4.24
C ASP A 55 8.44 -7.09 5.78
N GLY A 56 7.58 -6.23 6.31
CA GLY A 56 7.40 -5.98 7.75
C GLY A 56 8.46 -5.08 8.38
N GLN A 57 9.57 -4.77 7.69
CA GLN A 57 10.58 -3.87 8.23
C GLN A 57 10.19 -2.40 8.00
N HIS A 58 10.21 -1.60 9.07
CA HIS A 58 9.98 -0.16 8.98
C HIS A 58 11.26 0.56 8.54
N ALA A 59 11.21 1.26 7.39
CA ALA A 59 12.32 2.09 6.92
C ALA A 59 12.45 3.38 7.73
N VAL A 60 11.34 4.10 7.86
CA VAL A 60 11.20 5.33 8.64
C VAL A 60 9.85 5.34 9.34
N CYS A 61 9.79 5.98 10.51
CA CYS A 61 8.55 6.24 11.22
C CYS A 61 8.53 7.71 11.63
N VAL A 62 7.50 8.44 11.21
CA VAL A 62 7.29 9.84 11.54
C VAL A 62 6.18 9.94 12.58
N LYS A 63 6.51 10.54 13.73
CA LYS A 63 5.55 10.75 14.82
C LYS A 63 4.42 11.67 14.34
N SER A 64 3.18 11.28 14.63
CA SER A 64 2.01 12.07 14.29
C SER A 64 1.81 13.22 15.28
N SER A 65 1.24 14.32 14.80
CA SER A 65 0.82 15.44 15.65
C SER A 65 -0.47 15.16 16.43
N VAL A 66 -1.24 14.15 16.04
CA VAL A 66 -2.39 13.65 16.82
C VAL A 66 -1.88 13.04 18.11
N SER A 67 -2.26 13.61 19.26
CA SER A 67 -1.74 13.21 20.58
C SER A 67 -2.41 11.98 21.17
N ILE A 68 -3.51 11.50 20.59
CA ILE A 68 -4.24 10.34 21.10
C ILE A 68 -3.47 9.06 20.72
N GLY A 69 -2.94 8.37 21.73
CA GLY A 69 -2.29 7.06 21.56
C GLY A 69 -0.90 7.10 20.93
N ASP A 70 -0.29 8.28 20.83
CA ASP A 70 1.06 8.51 20.27
C ASP A 70 1.34 7.78 18.93
N PRO A 71 0.52 8.00 17.90
CA PRO A 71 0.65 7.27 16.65
C PRO A 71 1.87 7.73 15.86
N SER A 72 2.35 6.86 14.97
CA SER A 72 3.39 7.17 14.01
C SER A 72 3.00 6.64 12.63
N LEU A 73 3.36 7.38 11.58
CA LEU A 73 3.29 6.92 10.21
C LEU A 73 4.61 6.21 9.87
N CYS A 74 4.54 4.92 9.56
CA CYS A 74 5.71 4.15 9.15
C CYS A 74 5.65 3.76 7.66
N VAL A 75 6.79 3.78 6.98
CA VAL A 75 6.95 3.27 5.62
C VAL A 75 7.55 1.87 5.68
N PHE A 76 6.86 0.89 5.11
CA PHE A 76 7.26 -0.51 5.11
C PHE A 76 6.64 -1.25 3.91
N TYR A 77 7.22 -2.41 3.57
CA TYR A 77 6.64 -3.32 2.59
C TYR A 77 5.78 -4.38 3.26
N GLN A 78 4.76 -4.83 2.55
CA GLN A 78 3.91 -5.95 2.96
C GLN A 78 3.51 -6.74 1.72
N ASN A 79 3.53 -8.07 1.83
CA ASN A 79 3.07 -8.99 0.79
C ASN A 79 3.80 -8.81 -0.56
N THR A 80 5.08 -8.44 -0.54
CA THR A 80 5.90 -8.29 -1.76
C THR A 80 6.78 -9.50 -2.03
N GLY A 81 7.12 -10.28 -0.98
CA GLY A 81 7.89 -11.51 -1.11
C GLY A 81 9.35 -11.31 -1.55
N ARG A 82 9.84 -10.07 -1.57
CA ARG A 82 11.23 -9.75 -1.95
C ARG A 82 11.73 -8.47 -1.28
N GLU A 83 13.01 -8.23 -1.43
CA GLU A 83 13.66 -7.03 -0.90
C GLU A 83 13.63 -5.87 -1.89
N TRP A 84 13.64 -4.67 -1.33
CA TRP A 84 13.66 -3.42 -2.06
C TRP A 84 14.73 -2.48 -1.52
N THR A 85 15.36 -1.73 -2.41
CA THR A 85 16.28 -0.67 -2.00
C THR A 85 15.53 0.52 -1.41
N ILE A 86 16.21 1.31 -0.57
CA ILE A 86 15.67 2.61 -0.16
C ILE A 86 15.43 3.51 -1.37
N GLY A 87 16.29 3.49 -2.41
CA GLY A 87 16.05 4.24 -3.64
C GLY A 87 14.72 3.89 -4.32
N GLN A 88 14.39 2.59 -4.44
CA GLN A 88 13.08 2.15 -4.94
C GLN A 88 11.95 2.60 -4.01
N THR A 89 12.19 2.54 -2.70
CA THR A 89 11.22 2.98 -1.67
C THR A 89 10.88 4.46 -1.83
N VAL A 90 11.86 5.32 -2.11
CA VAL A 90 11.64 6.75 -2.39
C VAL A 90 10.72 6.95 -3.60
N HIS A 91 10.88 6.16 -4.65
CA HIS A 91 10.02 6.23 -5.83
C HIS A 91 8.59 5.77 -5.54
N PHE A 92 8.42 4.68 -4.78
CA PHE A 92 7.08 4.21 -4.42
C PHE A 92 6.34 5.20 -3.51
N VAL A 93 7.03 5.80 -2.53
CA VAL A 93 6.42 6.85 -1.70
C VAL A 93 6.08 8.08 -2.55
N GLN A 94 6.91 8.42 -3.55
CA GLN A 94 6.59 9.50 -4.48
C GLN A 94 5.30 9.21 -5.25
N ASN A 95 5.11 7.98 -5.74
CA ASN A 95 3.87 7.62 -6.43
C ASN A 95 2.63 7.83 -5.54
N ILE A 96 2.74 7.50 -4.24
CA ILE A 96 1.65 7.72 -3.26
C ILE A 96 1.38 9.23 -3.07
N LEU A 97 2.42 10.06 -3.00
CA LEU A 97 2.27 11.52 -2.94
C LEU A 97 1.65 12.08 -4.23
N ASP A 98 2.12 11.63 -5.40
CA ASP A 98 1.64 12.07 -6.71
C ASP A 98 0.19 11.67 -6.96
N HIS A 99 -0.27 10.59 -6.32
CA HIS A 99 -1.67 10.19 -6.29
C HIS A 99 -2.55 11.11 -5.41
N GLY A 100 -1.95 12.00 -4.62
CA GLY A 100 -2.64 12.97 -3.78
C GLY A 100 -2.80 12.55 -2.31
N CYS A 101 -2.16 11.46 -1.89
CA CYS A 101 -2.23 11.04 -0.50
C CYS A 101 -1.31 11.90 0.39
N ALA A 102 -1.89 12.58 1.39
CA ALA A 102 -1.14 13.50 2.25
C ALA A 102 -0.55 12.86 3.52
N ALA A 103 -1.05 11.70 3.93
CA ALA A 103 -0.71 11.08 5.22
C ALA A 103 -0.50 9.56 5.09
N CYS A 104 -1.50 8.84 4.61
CA CYS A 104 -1.44 7.37 4.49
C CYS A 104 -1.85 6.95 3.08
N GLY A 105 -1.33 5.80 2.66
CA GLY A 105 -1.67 5.20 1.39
C GLY A 105 -0.84 3.96 1.13
N SER A 106 -1.14 3.30 0.02
CA SER A 106 -0.42 2.12 -0.45
C SER A 106 -0.30 2.17 -1.96
N VAL A 107 0.79 1.62 -2.48
CA VAL A 107 1.04 1.50 -3.92
C VAL A 107 1.50 0.08 -4.26
N PRO A 108 1.01 -0.52 -5.35
CA PRO A 108 1.57 -1.76 -5.85
C PRO A 108 3.02 -1.56 -6.28
N VAL A 109 3.89 -2.48 -5.89
CA VAL A 109 5.33 -2.39 -6.18
C VAL A 109 5.73 -3.08 -7.49
N ASP A 110 4.84 -3.89 -8.07
CA ASP A 110 5.01 -4.48 -9.40
C ASP A 110 3.88 -4.00 -10.34
N PRO A 111 4.16 -3.84 -11.65
CA PRO A 111 3.14 -3.51 -12.64
C PRO A 111 2.03 -4.57 -12.70
N GLY A 112 0.77 -4.14 -12.75
CA GLY A 112 -0.38 -5.04 -12.83
C GLY A 112 -0.74 -5.77 -11.53
N ASN A 113 0.06 -5.59 -10.46
CA ASN A 113 -0.31 -6.08 -9.14
C ASN A 113 -1.31 -5.13 -8.45
N ASN A 114 -2.09 -5.72 -7.55
CA ASN A 114 -3.01 -5.00 -6.71
C ASN A 114 -2.53 -5.04 -5.25
N VAL A 115 -2.70 -3.94 -4.51
CA VAL A 115 -2.56 -3.95 -3.06
C VAL A 115 -3.72 -4.75 -2.46
N LYS A 116 -3.38 -5.69 -1.58
CA LYS A 116 -4.32 -6.56 -0.87
C LYS A 116 -4.59 -6.02 0.52
#